data_AF-A0A2H0DND7-F1
#
_entry.id   AF-A0A2H0DND7-F1
#
_cell.length_a   1.000
_cell.length_b   1.000
_cell.length_c   1.000
_cell.angle_alpha   90.00
_cell.angle_beta   90.00
_cell.angle_gamma   90.00
#
_symmetry.space_group_name_H-M   'P 1'
#
loop_
_entity.id
_entity.type
_entity.pdbx_description
1 polymer ?
#
loop_
_entity_poly.entity_id
_entity_poly.type
_entity_poly.pdbx_seq_one_letter_code
_entity_poly.pdbx_strand_id
1 'polypeptide(L)'
;MKEEEAAESEAVVEVEQPLEHLILDKSVGKYQVVELISFRAKHLRTLEECRHLTQTEVLELAMREVLSGKLSEDELYQELLVAPSSVVKKDDKAAKKK
;
A
#
# COMPACT_ATOMS: atom_id res chain seq x y z
N MET A 1 16.77 -20.62 42.19
CA MET A 1 17.57 -20.52 40.96
C MET A 1 16.67 -21.04 39.85
N LYS A 2 15.78 -20.18 39.33
CA LYS A 2 15.93 -19.47 38.06
C LYS A 2 16.19 -20.46 36.91
N GLU A 3 15.10 -21.11 36.50
CA GLU A 3 14.93 -21.60 35.14
C GLU A 3 14.80 -20.35 34.27
N GLU A 4 15.73 -20.15 33.35
CA GLU A 4 15.67 -19.07 32.37
C GLU A 4 15.41 -19.73 31.01
N GLU A 5 14.16 -19.60 30.57
CA GLU A 5 13.67 -19.83 29.22
C GLU A 5 14.59 -19.16 28.20
N ALA A 6 15.19 -19.94 27.32
CA ALA A 6 15.69 -19.44 26.04
C ALA A 6 14.53 -19.52 25.05
N ALA A 7 13.75 -18.43 24.98
CA ALA A 7 12.82 -18.19 23.89
C ALA A 7 13.65 -17.93 22.62
N GLU A 8 13.85 -18.99 21.85
CA GLU A 8 14.36 -18.94 20.49
C GLU A 8 13.29 -18.25 19.64
N SER A 9 13.46 -16.94 19.44
CA SER A 9 12.67 -16.16 18.51
C SER A 9 12.97 -16.67 17.11
N GLU A 10 12.15 -17.61 16.63
CA GLU A 10 12.09 -18.02 15.24
C GLU A 10 11.95 -16.76 14.39
N ALA A 11 13.03 -16.38 13.72
CA ALA A 11 12.98 -15.49 12.60
C ALA A 11 12.12 -16.19 11.55
N VAL A 12 10.82 -15.89 11.55
CA VAL A 12 9.90 -16.27 10.48
C VAL A 12 10.46 -15.61 9.23
N VAL A 13 11.23 -16.38 8.47
CA VAL A 13 11.54 -16.07 7.09
C VAL A 13 10.19 -16.07 6.40
N GLU A 14 9.57 -14.89 6.28
CA GLU A 14 8.41 -14.68 5.43
C GLU A 14 8.85 -15.12 4.03
N VAL A 15 8.57 -16.37 3.70
CA VAL A 15 8.63 -16.85 2.33
C VAL A 15 7.63 -15.98 1.60
N GLU A 16 8.11 -14.99 0.84
CA GLU A 16 7.26 -14.11 0.04
C GLU A 16 6.33 -14.99 -0.78
N GLN A 17 5.06 -15.05 -0.38
CA GLN A 17 4.11 -15.88 -1.08
C GLN A 17 3.91 -15.33 -2.49
N PRO A 18 3.71 -16.21 -3.48
CA PRO A 18 3.39 -15.78 -4.82
C PRO A 18 2.14 -14.88 -4.78
N LEU A 19 2.15 -13.82 -5.59
CA LEU A 19 1.11 -12.80 -5.57
C LEU A 19 -0.28 -13.40 -5.82
N GLU A 20 -0.34 -14.46 -6.62
CA GLU A 20 -1.54 -15.22 -6.91
C GLU A 20 -2.15 -15.84 -5.66
N HIS A 21 -1.33 -16.35 -4.73
CA HIS A 21 -1.82 -16.88 -3.45
C HIS A 21 -2.36 -15.76 -2.56
N LEU A 22 -1.65 -14.63 -2.49
CA LEU A 22 -2.08 -13.46 -1.71
C LEU A 22 -3.44 -12.91 -2.20
N ILE A 23 -3.72 -12.98 -3.50
CA ILE A 23 -5.02 -12.58 -4.08
C ILE A 23 -6.13 -13.55 -3.67
N LEU A 24 -5.83 -14.86 -3.61
CA LEU A 24 -6.82 -15.90 -3.33
C LEU A 24 -7.16 -16.02 -1.84
N ASP A 25 -6.18 -15.81 -0.97
CA ASP A 25 -6.35 -15.93 0.49
C ASP A 25 -7.10 -14.75 1.12
N LYS A 26 -7.25 -13.64 0.38
CA LYS A 26 -7.86 -12.43 0.93
C LYS A 26 -9.39 -12.55 0.98
N SER A 27 -9.92 -12.55 2.20
CA SER A 27 -11.36 -12.66 2.50
C SER A 27 -12.14 -11.34 2.39
N VAL A 28 -11.43 -10.22 2.26
CA VAL A 28 -11.99 -8.87 2.18
C VAL A 28 -12.60 -8.61 0.80
N GLY A 29 -13.64 -7.77 0.74
CA GLY A 29 -14.35 -7.46 -0.49
C GLY A 29 -13.40 -7.05 -1.61
N LYS A 30 -13.38 -7.82 -2.70
CA LYS A 30 -12.43 -7.69 -3.83
C LYS A 30 -12.27 -6.27 -4.36
N TYR A 31 -13.31 -5.43 -4.24
CA TYR A 31 -13.32 -4.05 -4.71
C TYR A 31 -12.70 -3.05 -3.73
N GLN A 32 -12.77 -3.28 -2.42
CA GLN A 32 -12.19 -2.39 -1.40
C GLN A 32 -10.66 -2.44 -1.45
N VAL A 33 -10.11 -3.62 -1.67
CA VAL A 33 -8.67 -3.84 -1.81
C VAL A 33 -8.07 -3.08 -3.01
N VAL A 34 -8.81 -2.95 -4.12
CA VAL A 34 -8.34 -2.22 -5.31
C VAL A 34 -8.14 -0.73 -5.03
N GLU A 35 -9.02 -0.13 -4.21
CA GLU A 35 -8.88 1.26 -3.78
C GLU A 35 -7.61 1.46 -2.94
N LEU A 36 -7.38 0.56 -1.98
CA LEU A 36 -6.19 0.58 -1.13
C LEU A 36 -4.89 0.41 -1.93
N ILE A 37 -4.86 -0.54 -2.87
CA ILE A 37 -3.73 -0.74 -3.78
C ILE A 37 -3.48 0.51 -4.62
N SER A 38 -4.54 1.13 -5.15
CA SER A 38 -4.43 2.33 -5.99
C SER A 38 -3.89 3.52 -5.19
N PHE A 39 -4.34 3.69 -3.94
CA PHE A 39 -3.82 4.71 -3.04
C PHE A 39 -2.34 4.47 -2.73
N ARG A 40 -1.99 3.23 -2.36
CA ARG A 40 -0.61 2.86 -2.03
C ARG A 40 0.33 3.03 -3.22
N ALA A 41 -0.08 2.61 -4.42
CA ALA A 41 0.70 2.80 -5.64
C ALA A 41 0.97 4.29 -5.93
N LYS A 42 0.01 5.18 -5.68
CA LYS A 42 0.21 6.63 -5.78
C LYS A 42 1.21 7.14 -4.75
N HIS A 43 1.14 6.66 -3.52
CA HIS A 43 2.10 7.00 -2.47
C HIS A 43 3.52 6.55 -2.85
N LEU A 44 3.68 5.29 -3.27
CA LEU A 44 4.96 4.73 -3.71
C LEU A 44 5.57 5.56 -4.86
N ARG A 45 4.77 6.07 -5.80
CA ARG A 45 5.26 6.96 -6.87
C ARG A 45 5.88 8.27 -6.38
N THR A 46 5.53 8.71 -5.18
CA THR A 46 6.11 9.93 -4.60
C THR A 46 7.43 9.69 -3.86
N LEU A 47 7.72 8.44 -3.51
CA LEU A 47 8.96 8.07 -2.82
C LEU A 47 10.13 8.08 -3.80
N GLU A 48 11.24 8.69 -3.40
CA GLU A 48 12.45 8.72 -4.23
C GLU A 48 13.00 7.32 -4.49
N GLU A 49 12.85 6.44 -3.50
CA GLU A 49 13.25 5.04 -3.55
C GLU A 49 12.56 4.28 -4.69
N CYS A 50 11.31 4.63 -5.04
CA CYS A 50 10.55 3.92 -6.08
C CYS A 50 10.63 4.59 -7.46
N ARG A 51 11.42 5.66 -7.64
CA ARG A 51 11.50 6.38 -8.93
C ARG A 51 12.07 5.55 -10.08
N HIS A 52 12.90 4.56 -9.76
CA HIS A 52 13.51 3.66 -10.74
C HIS A 52 12.53 2.59 -11.23
N LEU A 53 11.41 2.40 -10.53
CA LEU A 53 10.43 1.36 -10.84
C LEU A 53 9.47 1.81 -11.96
N THR A 54 9.13 0.88 -12.83
CA THR A 54 8.07 1.00 -13.81
C THR A 54 6.69 1.04 -13.15
N GLN A 55 5.65 1.37 -13.92
CA GLN A 55 4.29 1.42 -13.37
C GLN A 55 3.81 0.04 -12.90
N THR A 56 4.18 -1.00 -13.63
CA THR A 56 3.84 -2.38 -13.28
C THR A 56 4.51 -2.79 -11.97
N GLU A 57 5.81 -2.51 -11.82
CA GLU A 57 6.55 -2.85 -10.60
C GLU A 57 6.04 -2.10 -9.37
N VAL A 58 5.66 -0.82 -9.52
CA VAL A 58 5.03 -0.06 -8.42
C VAL A 58 3.66 -0.65 -8.06
N LEU A 59 2.90 -1.10 -9.05
CA LEU A 59 1.60 -1.72 -8.81
C LEU A 59 1.77 -3.07 -8.10
N GLU A 60 2.69 -3.92 -8.56
CA GLU A 60 2.99 -5.20 -7.93
C GLU A 60 3.49 -5.02 -6.50
N LEU A 61 4.34 -4.02 -6.24
CA LEU A 61 4.79 -3.69 -4.90
C LEU A 61 3.63 -3.28 -3.99
N ALA A 62 2.75 -2.38 -4.47
CA ALA A 62 1.55 -1.99 -3.73
C ALA A 62 0.62 -3.18 -3.47
N MET A 63 0.44 -4.07 -4.44
CA MET A 63 -0.35 -5.29 -4.27
C MET A 63 0.25 -6.20 -3.21
N ARG A 64 1.57 -6.41 -3.22
CA ARG A 64 2.24 -7.22 -2.20
C ARG A 64 2.07 -6.60 -0.81
N GLU A 65 2.32 -5.32 -0.63
CA GLU A 65 2.20 -4.64 0.67
C GLU A 65 0.77 -4.71 1.23
N VAL A 66 -0.25 -4.51 0.39
CA VAL A 66 -1.66 -4.52 0.80
C VAL A 66 -2.19 -5.93 1.01
N LEU A 67 -1.83 -6.89 0.16
CA LEU A 67 -2.37 -8.25 0.22
C LEU A 67 -1.67 -9.12 1.28
N SER A 68 -0.39 -8.88 1.54
CA SER A 68 0.35 -9.56 2.62
C SER A 68 -0.08 -9.13 4.02
N GLY A 69 -0.80 -8.01 4.14
CA GLY A 69 -1.15 -7.44 5.45
C GLY A 69 0.02 -6.75 6.16
N LYS A 70 1.15 -6.52 5.47
CA LYS A 70 2.25 -5.69 5.98
C LYS A 70 1.80 -4.27 6.34
N LEU A 71 0.75 -3.79 5.68
CA LEU A 71 -0.01 -2.61 6.09
C LEU A 71 -1.40 -3.07 6.50
N SER A 72 -1.83 -2.70 7.70
CA SER A 72 -3.21 -2.98 8.10
C SER A 72 -4.15 -2.14 7.26
N GLU A 73 -5.30 -2.71 6.91
CA GLU A 73 -6.29 -2.02 6.09
C GLU A 73 -6.79 -0.75 6.77
N ASP A 74 -6.92 -0.78 8.10
CA ASP A 74 -7.31 0.37 8.91
C ASP A 74 -6.28 1.50 8.82
N GLU A 75 -4.97 1.21 8.86
CA GLU A 75 -3.92 2.23 8.68
C GLU A 75 -4.01 2.87 7.30
N LEU A 76 -4.16 2.06 6.24
CA LEU A 76 -4.30 2.57 4.88
C LEU A 76 -5.58 3.38 4.68
N TYR A 77 -6.68 2.98 5.33
CA TYR A 77 -7.92 3.73 5.30
C TYR A 77 -7.80 5.06 6.06
N GLN A 78 -7.10 5.09 7.19
CA GLN A 78 -6.81 6.33 7.90
C GLN A 78 -5.91 7.24 7.07
N GLU A 79 -4.88 6.71 6.42
CA GLU A 79 -4.04 7.47 5.49
C GLU A 79 -4.84 8.02 4.30
N LEU A 80 -5.76 7.22 3.73
CA LEU A 80 -6.65 7.64 2.65
C LEU A 80 -7.59 8.79 3.09
N LEU A 81 -8.11 8.71 4.31
CA LEU A 81 -9.03 9.71 4.88
C LEU A 81 -8.31 11.01 5.30
N VAL A 82 -7.06 10.90 5.76
CA VAL A 82 -6.24 12.03 6.21
C VAL A 82 -5.49 12.69 5.06
N ALA A 83 -5.15 11.93 4.01
CA ALA A 83 -4.46 12.47 2.85
C ALA A 83 -5.29 13.62 2.24
N PRO A 84 -4.74 14.85 2.17
CA PRO A 84 -5.43 15.94 1.53
C PRO A 84 -5.66 15.52 0.09
N SER A 85 -6.93 15.40 -0.29
CA SER A 85 -7.37 15.13 -1.66
C SER A 85 -6.55 16.03 -2.59
N SER A 86 -5.51 15.48 -3.23
CA SER A 86 -4.77 16.17 -4.29
C SER A 86 -5.58 16.04 -5.57
N VAL A 87 -6.86 16.40 -5.49
CA VAL A 87 -7.70 16.71 -6.64
C VAL A 87 -7.22 18.08 -7.09
N VAL A 88 -6.35 18.04 -8.10
CA VAL A 88 -6.16 19.05 -9.13
C VAL A 88 -6.86 20.36 -8.81
N LYS A 89 -6.09 21.38 -8.40
CA LYS A 89 -6.50 22.77 -8.61
C LYS A 89 -6.78 22.89 -10.11
N LYS A 90 -8.05 22.81 -10.50
CA LYS A 90 -8.49 23.39 -11.77
C LYS A 90 -8.14 24.86 -11.63
N ASP A 91 -7.09 25.28 -12.31
CA ASP A 91 -6.77 26.69 -12.46
C ASP A 91 -8.03 27.43 -12.88
N ASP A 92 -8.46 28.27 -11.94
CA ASP A 92 -9.43 29.32 -12.10
C ASP A 92 -8.88 30.28 -13.16
N LYS A 93 -9.20 30.05 -14.44
CA LYS A 93 -8.98 31.04 -15.49
C LYS A 93 -10.31 31.67 -15.89
N ALA A 94 -10.87 32.38 -14.92
CA ALA A 94 -11.80 33.46 -15.20
C ALA A 94 -11.17 34.48 -16.16
N ALA A 95 -11.95 34.84 -17.17
CA ALA A 95 -12.00 36.14 -17.83
C ALA A 95 -10.72 36.73 -18.45
N LYS A 96 -10.70 36.80 -19.78
CA LYS A 96 -10.36 38.05 -20.47
C LYS A 96 -11.35 38.33 -21.59
N LYS A 97 -12.26 39.27 -21.30
CA LYS A 97 -12.96 40.10 -22.29
C LYS A 97 -11.95 40.67 -23.28
N LYS A 98 -12.24 40.58 -24.57
CA LYS A 98 -12.19 41.73 -25.48
C LYS A 98 -13.13 41.51 -26.66
#